data_AF-B8J947-F1
#
_entry.id   AF-B8J947-F1
#
_cell.length_a   1.000
_cell.length_b   1.000
_cell.length_c   1.000
_cell.angle_alpha   90.00
_cell.angle_beta   90.00
_cell.angle_gamma   90.00
#
_symmetry.space_group_name_H-M   'P 1'
#
loop_
_entity.id
_entity.type
_entity.pdbx_description
1 polymer ?
#
loop_
_entity_poly.entity_id
_entity_poly.type
_entity_poly.pdbx_seq_one_letter_code
_entity_poly.pdbx_strand_id
1 'polypeptide(L)'
;MHVYIRSLLIAALLTVAAHARATTSENGLVGNGINTNGINTNGINTNGINTNGLVGNGINTNGINTNGINTNGINTNGINTNGINTNGLVGNGINTNGINTNGINTNGINTNGINTNGINTNGINTNGINTNGINTNGINTNGINTNGINTNGINTNGIDTNGINTNGINTNGINTNGINTNGINTNGINTNGINTNGINTNGINTNGINTNGINTNGINTNGINTNGINTNGFRPLDNGLAFGAGTSGIAAAGLTGSAMAAPAFAAWFDRDAGYSDMVMKYVAQCALPAGATLSYAHAGKSYAWSGVFGLAPRWSAGAAIPAAEQELVSACVAAHTNAFGKHVQISVRGYDPSGAAIPVTAEETAGWRFSEATYFGNLFDGSGVYVALSAESLDPRVSTPRGCAAEHGVPGSCGPMVQAGLAADRCTAGADGVTHASCSVNGRAFRPVQVFLTTADVSISE
;
A
#
# COMPACT_ATOMS: atom_id res chain seq x y z
N MET A 1 -64.19 -67.00 14.02
CA MET A 1 -64.03 -65.53 13.92
C MET A 1 -63.40 -65.27 12.55
N HIS A 2 -64.16 -65.31 11.43
CA HIS A 2 -64.72 -64.13 10.74
C HIS A 2 -63.88 -62.87 11.01
N VAL A 3 -63.11 -62.32 10.05
CA VAL A 3 -63.50 -61.46 8.91
C VAL A 3 -62.31 -61.43 7.91
N TYR A 4 -62.41 -61.90 6.64
CA TYR A 4 -62.67 -61.16 5.37
C TYR A 4 -61.65 -60.00 5.11
N ILE A 5 -60.85 -59.83 4.03
CA ILE A 5 -60.87 -60.06 2.55
C ILE A 5 -59.41 -59.73 2.10
N ARG A 6 -58.63 -60.46 1.29
CA ARG A 6 -58.88 -61.14 0.00
C ARG A 6 -57.78 -62.20 -0.25
N SER A 7 -58.20 -63.45 -0.38
CA SER A 7 -57.47 -64.62 -0.94
C SER A 7 -57.02 -64.35 -2.40
N LEU A 8 -55.85 -64.78 -2.87
CA LEU A 8 -55.41 -66.15 -3.23
C LEU A 8 -56.31 -66.87 -4.27
N LEU A 9 -55.64 -67.51 -5.24
CA LEU A 9 -56.11 -68.12 -6.51
C LEU A 9 -56.27 -67.08 -7.65
N ILE A 10 -55.69 -67.26 -8.84
CA ILE A 10 -55.80 -68.44 -9.70
C ILE A 10 -54.53 -68.61 -10.55
N ALA A 11 -53.83 -69.73 -10.35
CA ALA A 11 -53.16 -70.43 -11.44
C ALA A 11 -54.25 -71.10 -12.28
N ALA A 12 -54.56 -70.52 -13.44
CA ALA A 12 -55.23 -71.15 -14.59
C ALA A 12 -55.49 -70.05 -15.63
N LEU A 13 -54.66 -70.01 -16.67
CA LEU A 13 -55.09 -70.14 -18.07
C LEU A 13 -53.85 -69.95 -18.96
N LEU A 14 -53.35 -71.10 -19.42
CA LEU A 14 -52.78 -71.20 -20.76
C LEU A 14 -53.74 -70.53 -21.75
N THR A 15 -53.15 -69.92 -22.78
CA THR A 15 -53.77 -69.54 -24.07
C THR A 15 -54.77 -68.38 -24.07
N VAL A 16 -54.28 -67.16 -24.33
CA VAL A 16 -54.52 -66.47 -25.61
C VAL A 16 -53.26 -65.66 -25.98
N ALA A 17 -52.70 -65.99 -27.14
CA ALA A 17 -51.69 -65.30 -27.93
C ALA A 17 -51.19 -63.91 -27.45
N ALA A 18 -50.03 -63.90 -26.79
CA ALA A 18 -48.96 -62.97 -27.11
C ALA A 18 -47.62 -63.68 -26.90
N HIS A 19 -47.37 -64.72 -27.70
CA HIS A 19 -46.01 -65.01 -28.11
C HIS A 19 -45.52 -63.79 -28.90
N ALA A 20 -45.03 -62.76 -28.21
CA ALA A 20 -44.00 -61.91 -28.81
C ALA A 20 -42.77 -62.81 -28.90
N ARG A 21 -42.71 -63.63 -29.96
CA ARG A 21 -41.44 -64.16 -30.45
C ARG A 21 -40.53 -62.95 -30.57
N ALA A 22 -39.58 -62.79 -29.65
CA ALA A 22 -38.38 -62.03 -29.96
C ALA A 22 -37.76 -62.78 -31.15
N THR A 23 -38.11 -62.36 -32.36
CA THR A 23 -37.42 -62.80 -33.56
C THR A 23 -35.99 -62.31 -33.41
N THR A 24 -35.09 -63.21 -33.06
CA THR A 24 -33.65 -62.97 -33.14
C THR A 24 -33.31 -62.89 -34.63
N SER A 25 -33.41 -61.70 -35.20
CA SER A 25 -33.01 -61.44 -36.58
C SER A 25 -31.60 -60.86 -36.57
N GLU A 26 -30.69 -61.39 -37.39
CA GLU A 26 -29.37 -60.78 -37.55
C GLU A 26 -29.47 -59.34 -38.08
N ASN A 27 -30.49 -59.06 -38.91
CA ASN A 27 -30.78 -57.75 -39.50
C ASN A 27 -32.30 -57.56 -39.69
N GLY A 28 -32.90 -56.41 -39.31
CA GLY A 28 -34.31 -56.13 -39.66
C GLY A 28 -34.94 -54.89 -39.01
N LEU A 29 -36.06 -54.44 -39.59
CA LEU A 29 -37.03 -53.52 -38.97
C LEU A 29 -38.07 -54.33 -38.19
N VAL A 30 -38.11 -54.20 -36.87
CA VAL A 30 -39.09 -54.90 -36.03
C VAL A 30 -39.65 -53.97 -34.95
N GLY A 31 -40.95 -54.05 -34.67
CA GLY A 31 -41.57 -53.23 -33.62
C GLY A 31 -40.93 -53.48 -32.25
N ASN A 32 -40.74 -54.75 -31.89
CA ASN A 32 -39.99 -55.18 -30.70
C ASN A 32 -39.01 -56.29 -31.08
N GLY A 33 -37.74 -56.22 -30.65
CA GLY A 33 -36.79 -57.29 -31.00
C GLY A 33 -35.41 -57.22 -30.33
N ILE A 34 -34.70 -58.35 -30.37
CA ILE A 34 -33.31 -58.51 -29.93
C ILE A 34 -32.48 -58.87 -31.16
N ASN A 35 -31.66 -57.94 -31.65
CA ASN A 35 -30.95 -58.10 -32.93
C ASN A 35 -29.48 -57.74 -32.81
N THR A 36 -28.61 -58.34 -33.62
CA THR A 36 -27.21 -57.87 -33.70
C THR A 36 -27.17 -56.48 -34.33
N ASN A 37 -27.83 -56.30 -35.48
CA ASN A 37 -28.05 -54.99 -36.10
C ASN A 37 -29.56 -54.78 -36.35
N GLY A 38 -30.12 -53.61 -36.00
CA GLY A 38 -31.55 -53.41 -36.26
C GLY A 38 -32.09 -52.01 -36.03
N ILE A 39 -33.29 -51.77 -36.55
CA ILE A 39 -34.06 -50.53 -36.36
C ILE A 39 -35.38 -50.90 -35.69
N ASN A 40 -35.56 -50.56 -34.41
CA ASN A 40 -36.69 -51.05 -33.62
C ASN A 40 -37.47 -49.91 -32.95
N THR A 41 -38.77 -50.09 -32.69
CA THR A 41 -39.47 -49.16 -31.78
C THR A 41 -39.00 -49.41 -30.35
N ASN A 42 -38.97 -50.67 -29.91
CA ASN A 42 -38.34 -51.08 -28.65
C ASN A 42 -37.34 -52.22 -28.89
N GLY A 43 -36.07 -52.08 -28.49
CA GLY A 43 -35.07 -53.08 -28.85
C GLY A 43 -33.87 -53.23 -27.94
N ILE A 44 -33.25 -54.42 -28.00
CA ILE A 44 -31.92 -54.70 -27.45
C ILE A 44 -31.00 -55.04 -28.62
N ASN A 45 -29.98 -54.21 -28.89
CA ASN A 45 -29.15 -54.36 -30.08
C ASN A 45 -27.66 -54.26 -29.78
N THR A 46 -26.82 -54.96 -30.55
CA THR A 46 -25.37 -54.65 -30.55
C THR A 46 -25.13 -53.33 -31.26
N ASN A 47 -25.70 -53.16 -32.46
CA ASN A 47 -25.74 -51.90 -33.19
C ASN A 47 -27.18 -51.58 -33.63
N GLY A 48 -27.64 -50.34 -33.53
CA GLY A 48 -29.01 -50.06 -33.96
C GLY A 48 -29.53 -48.64 -33.79
N ILE A 49 -30.75 -48.45 -34.28
CA ILE A 49 -31.51 -47.20 -34.16
C ILE A 49 -32.85 -47.53 -33.52
N ASN A 50 -33.07 -47.12 -32.27
CA ASN A 50 -34.33 -47.42 -31.58
C ASN A 50 -35.08 -46.16 -31.11
N THR A 51 -36.41 -46.25 -30.98
CA THR A 51 -37.13 -45.22 -30.21
C THR A 51 -36.81 -45.40 -28.72
N ASN A 52 -36.96 -46.62 -28.20
CA ASN A 52 -36.56 -46.98 -26.84
C ASN A 52 -35.67 -48.23 -26.84
N GLY A 53 -34.60 -48.30 -26.04
CA GLY A 53 -33.83 -49.54 -25.99
C GLY A 53 -32.46 -49.51 -25.32
N LEU A 54 -31.83 -50.69 -25.34
CA LEU A 54 -30.46 -50.93 -24.89
C LEU A 54 -29.61 -51.24 -26.13
N VAL A 55 -28.65 -50.37 -26.47
CA VAL A 55 -27.85 -50.54 -27.70
C VAL A 55 -26.35 -50.46 -27.40
N GLY A 56 -25.55 -51.42 -27.87
CA GLY A 56 -24.09 -51.32 -27.75
C GLY A 56 -23.56 -50.03 -28.41
N ASN A 57 -23.78 -49.89 -29.72
CA ASN A 57 -23.47 -48.69 -30.51
C ASN A 57 -24.69 -48.21 -31.30
N GLY A 58 -25.21 -47.01 -31.05
CA GLY A 58 -26.45 -46.62 -31.76
C GLY A 58 -27.01 -45.25 -31.51
N ILE A 59 -28.21 -45.03 -32.07
CA ILE A 59 -28.98 -43.78 -31.98
C ILE A 59 -30.32 -44.09 -31.34
N ASN A 60 -30.66 -43.46 -30.20
CA ASN A 60 -31.97 -43.64 -29.58
C ASN A 60 -32.72 -42.33 -29.33
N THR A 61 -34.05 -42.40 -29.23
CA THR A 61 -34.79 -41.31 -28.58
C THR A 61 -34.63 -41.40 -27.07
N ASN A 62 -34.93 -42.56 -26.47
CA ASN A 62 -34.75 -42.83 -25.04
C ASN A 62 -34.00 -44.15 -24.84
N GLY A 63 -32.74 -44.14 -24.39
CA GLY A 63 -32.00 -45.41 -24.31
C GLY A 63 -30.76 -45.44 -23.44
N ILE A 64 -30.22 -46.64 -23.32
CA ILE A 64 -28.98 -46.93 -22.59
C ILE A 64 -27.97 -47.47 -23.61
N ASN A 65 -26.82 -46.81 -23.79
CA ASN A 65 -25.81 -47.26 -24.74
C ASN A 65 -24.40 -47.39 -24.15
N THR A 66 -23.55 -48.21 -24.77
CA THR A 66 -22.11 -48.09 -24.52
C THR A 66 -21.57 -46.86 -25.25
N ASN A 67 -21.83 -46.76 -26.55
CA ASN A 67 -21.51 -45.59 -27.37
C ASN A 67 -22.76 -45.13 -28.13
N GLY A 68 -23.18 -43.88 -28.04
CA GLY A 68 -24.32 -43.48 -28.87
C GLY A 68 -24.80 -42.04 -28.80
N ILE A 69 -25.82 -41.77 -29.59
CA ILE A 69 -26.45 -40.45 -29.73
C ILE A 69 -27.91 -40.56 -29.27
N ASN A 70 -28.29 -39.85 -28.21
CA ASN A 70 -29.66 -39.91 -27.69
C ASN A 70 -30.34 -38.55 -27.55
N THR A 71 -31.67 -38.51 -27.61
CA THR A 71 -32.39 -37.35 -27.06
C THR A 71 -32.33 -37.38 -25.53
N ASN A 72 -32.75 -38.49 -24.93
CA ASN A 72 -32.62 -38.76 -23.49
C ASN A 72 -31.90 -40.09 -23.28
N GLY A 73 -30.83 -40.15 -22.49
CA GLY A 73 -30.22 -41.46 -22.27
C GLY A 73 -29.08 -41.55 -21.27
N ILE A 74 -28.62 -42.79 -21.07
CA ILE A 74 -27.53 -43.15 -20.17
C ILE A 74 -26.43 -43.84 -20.99
N ASN A 75 -25.24 -43.25 -21.10
CA ASN A 75 -24.16 -43.83 -21.90
C ASN A 75 -22.82 -43.97 -21.18
N THR A 76 -21.98 -44.90 -21.62
CA THR A 76 -20.55 -44.83 -21.26
C THR A 76 -19.90 -43.66 -22.01
N ASN A 77 -20.05 -43.61 -23.34
CA ASN A 77 -19.63 -42.48 -24.18
C ASN A 77 -20.82 -42.01 -25.02
N GLY A 78 -21.17 -40.72 -25.04
CA GLY A 78 -22.26 -40.32 -25.92
C GLY A 78 -22.53 -38.83 -26.10
N ILE A 79 -23.44 -38.57 -27.03
CA ILE A 79 -23.92 -37.23 -27.39
C ILE A 79 -25.42 -37.19 -27.08
N ASN A 80 -25.83 -36.37 -26.11
CA ASN A 80 -27.23 -36.36 -25.66
C ASN A 80 -27.84 -34.96 -25.65
N THR A 81 -29.15 -34.83 -25.82
CA THR A 81 -29.84 -33.59 -25.41
C THR A 81 -29.94 -33.52 -23.89
N ASN A 82 -30.43 -34.60 -23.26
CA ASN A 82 -30.42 -34.80 -21.82
C ASN A 82 -29.82 -36.17 -21.47
N GLY A 83 -28.97 -36.28 -20.46
CA GLY A 83 -28.48 -37.61 -20.10
C GLY A 83 -27.45 -37.72 -18.99
N ILE A 84 -27.09 -38.98 -18.71
CA ILE A 84 -26.12 -39.36 -17.69
C ILE A 84 -25.00 -40.14 -18.39
N ASN A 85 -23.75 -39.65 -18.39
CA ASN A 85 -22.66 -40.38 -19.04
C ASN A 85 -21.39 -40.54 -18.20
N THR A 86 -20.54 -41.51 -18.55
CA THR A 86 -19.15 -41.49 -18.08
C THR A 86 -18.39 -40.38 -18.82
N ASN A 87 -18.43 -40.39 -20.16
CA ASN A 87 -17.87 -39.34 -21.01
C ASN A 87 -18.94 -38.83 -22.00
N GLY A 88 -19.10 -37.52 -22.19
CA GLY A 88 -20.06 -37.08 -23.19
C GLY A 88 -20.16 -35.60 -23.49
N LEU A 89 -20.91 -35.31 -24.56
CA LEU A 89 -21.35 -33.99 -24.97
C LEU A 89 -22.86 -33.91 -24.75
N VAL A 90 -23.33 -33.11 -23.79
CA VAL A 90 -24.77 -33.09 -23.41
C VAL A 90 -25.33 -31.68 -23.39
N GLY A 91 -26.58 -31.48 -23.81
CA GLY A 91 -27.30 -30.23 -23.51
C GLY A 91 -27.42 -30.03 -22.00
N ASN A 92 -28.17 -30.90 -21.32
CA ASN A 92 -28.32 -30.95 -19.87
C ASN A 92 -27.94 -32.32 -19.31
N GLY A 93 -26.95 -32.43 -18.42
CA GLY A 93 -26.54 -33.77 -17.99
C GLY A 93 -25.69 -33.90 -16.74
N ILE A 94 -25.49 -35.15 -16.35
CA ILE A 94 -24.61 -35.56 -15.25
C ILE A 94 -23.50 -36.43 -15.84
N ASN A 95 -22.23 -36.04 -15.70
CA ASN A 95 -21.14 -36.87 -16.24
C ASN A 95 -19.94 -37.04 -15.32
N THR A 96 -19.13 -38.07 -15.55
CA THR A 96 -17.77 -38.09 -14.98
C THR A 96 -16.90 -37.05 -15.69
N ASN A 97 -16.80 -37.13 -17.02
CA ASN A 97 -16.12 -36.16 -17.87
C ASN A 97 -17.09 -35.62 -18.93
N GLY A 98 -17.41 -34.33 -18.91
CA GLY A 98 -18.50 -33.80 -19.75
C GLY A 98 -18.23 -32.44 -20.37
N ILE A 99 -18.78 -32.22 -21.56
CA ILE A 99 -18.98 -30.88 -22.13
C ILE A 99 -20.48 -30.63 -22.17
N ASN A 100 -20.99 -29.64 -21.44
CA ASN A 100 -22.44 -29.40 -21.37
C ASN A 100 -22.86 -27.93 -21.52
N THR A 101 -24.13 -27.70 -21.86
CA THR A 101 -24.71 -26.37 -21.62
C THR A 101 -24.99 -26.20 -20.13
N ASN A 102 -25.72 -27.14 -19.53
CA ASN A 102 -25.97 -27.22 -18.09
C ASN A 102 -25.51 -28.59 -17.55
N GLY A 103 -24.53 -28.63 -16.65
CA GLY A 103 -23.89 -29.88 -16.27
C GLY A 103 -23.55 -30.04 -14.79
N ILE A 104 -23.64 -31.27 -14.29
CA ILE A 104 -23.04 -31.69 -13.01
C ILE A 104 -21.94 -32.71 -13.34
N ASN A 105 -20.66 -32.39 -13.10
CA ASN A 105 -19.58 -33.29 -13.48
C ASN A 105 -18.49 -33.50 -12.43
N THR A 106 -17.71 -34.58 -12.58
CA THR A 106 -16.41 -34.65 -11.88
C THR A 106 -15.42 -33.70 -12.56
N ASN A 107 -15.20 -33.85 -13.86
CA ASN A 107 -14.43 -32.94 -14.70
C ASN A 107 -15.33 -32.39 -15.82
N GLY A 108 -15.50 -31.07 -15.94
CA GLY A 108 -16.48 -30.52 -16.87
C GLY A 108 -16.08 -29.21 -17.55
N ILE A 109 -16.56 -29.02 -18.78
CA ILE A 109 -16.59 -27.74 -19.49
C ILE A 109 -18.05 -27.37 -19.71
N ASN A 110 -18.55 -26.29 -19.09
CA ASN A 110 -19.97 -25.95 -19.19
C ASN A 110 -20.26 -24.47 -19.41
N THR A 111 -21.44 -24.13 -19.93
CA THR A 111 -21.95 -22.76 -19.77
C THR A 111 -22.35 -22.53 -18.32
N ASN A 112 -23.20 -23.39 -17.75
CA ASN A 112 -23.55 -23.40 -16.33
C ASN A 112 -23.22 -24.77 -15.71
N GLY A 113 -22.33 -24.80 -14.71
CA GLY A 113 -21.78 -26.07 -14.22
C GLY A 113 -21.63 -26.18 -12.71
N ILE A 114 -21.83 -27.39 -12.19
CA ILE A 114 -21.41 -27.79 -10.83
C ILE A 114 -20.37 -28.89 -10.99
N ASN A 115 -19.11 -28.65 -10.63
CA ASN A 115 -18.05 -29.65 -10.86
C ASN A 115 -17.09 -29.85 -9.69
N THR A 116 -16.37 -30.97 -9.68
CA THR A 116 -15.15 -31.06 -8.87
C THR A 116 -14.05 -30.22 -9.50
N ASN A 117 -13.72 -30.46 -10.77
CA ASN A 117 -12.81 -29.65 -11.57
C ASN A 117 -13.56 -29.11 -12.80
N GLY A 118 -13.65 -27.79 -12.97
CA GLY A 118 -14.52 -27.20 -13.99
C GLY A 118 -13.94 -25.99 -14.72
N ILE A 119 -14.30 -25.87 -16.01
CA ILE A 119 -14.16 -24.63 -16.77
C ILE A 119 -15.57 -24.18 -17.15
N ASN A 120 -16.06 -23.05 -16.63
CA ASN A 120 -17.43 -22.63 -16.91
C ASN A 120 -17.60 -21.13 -17.19
N THR A 121 -18.69 -20.75 -17.85
CA THR A 121 -19.10 -19.33 -17.82
C THR A 121 -19.62 -18.97 -16.43
N ASN A 122 -20.59 -19.74 -15.91
CA ASN A 122 -21.10 -19.63 -14.55
C ASN A 122 -20.90 -20.98 -13.83
N GLY A 123 -20.11 -21.03 -12.74
CA GLY A 123 -19.71 -22.29 -12.14
C GLY A 123 -19.71 -22.33 -10.62
N ILE A 124 -20.03 -23.49 -10.07
CA ILE A 124 -19.75 -23.85 -8.67
C ILE A 124 -18.78 -25.02 -8.69
N ASN A 125 -17.53 -24.84 -8.23
CA ASN A 125 -16.54 -25.91 -8.30
C ASN A 125 -15.69 -26.10 -7.03
N THR A 126 -15.07 -27.26 -6.88
CA THR A 126 -13.95 -27.37 -5.94
C THR A 126 -12.73 -26.63 -6.50
N ASN A 127 -12.30 -26.98 -7.72
CA ASN A 127 -11.26 -26.29 -8.47
C ASN A 127 -11.86 -25.77 -9.79
N GLY A 128 -11.82 -24.46 -10.04
CA GLY A 128 -12.55 -23.88 -11.17
C GLY A 128 -11.83 -22.75 -11.90
N ILE A 129 -12.06 -22.68 -13.22
CA ILE A 129 -11.78 -21.49 -14.03
C ILE A 129 -13.12 -20.99 -14.56
N ASN A 130 -13.57 -19.81 -14.14
CA ASN A 130 -14.88 -19.30 -14.58
C ASN A 130 -14.89 -17.82 -14.96
N THR A 131 -15.90 -17.40 -15.71
CA THR A 131 -16.22 -15.96 -15.80
C THR A 131 -16.83 -15.49 -14.49
N ASN A 132 -17.90 -16.15 -14.03
CA ASN A 132 -18.51 -15.93 -12.72
C ASN A 132 -18.50 -17.25 -11.93
N GLY A 133 -17.86 -17.28 -10.76
CA GLY A 133 -17.63 -18.55 -10.06
C GLY A 133 -17.73 -18.49 -8.54
N ILE A 134 -18.19 -19.60 -7.96
CA ILE A 134 -18.05 -19.89 -6.53
C ILE A 134 -17.15 -21.12 -6.40
N ASN A 135 -15.95 -21.00 -5.85
CA ASN A 135 -15.02 -22.13 -5.77
C ASN A 135 -14.30 -22.28 -4.43
N THR A 136 -13.77 -23.47 -4.16
CA THR A 136 -12.75 -23.59 -3.11
C THR A 136 -11.44 -22.97 -3.59
N ASN A 137 -10.93 -23.41 -4.74
CA ASN A 137 -9.79 -22.82 -5.44
C ASN A 137 -10.23 -22.35 -6.83
N GLY A 138 -10.08 -21.05 -7.13
CA GLY A 138 -10.67 -20.49 -8.34
C GLY A 138 -9.80 -19.45 -9.06
N ILE A 139 -9.88 -19.45 -10.39
CA ILE A 139 -9.44 -18.34 -11.24
C ILE A 139 -10.68 -17.77 -11.93
N ASN A 140 -11.08 -16.53 -11.62
CA ASN A 140 -12.31 -15.98 -12.21
C ASN A 140 -12.21 -14.53 -12.65
N THR A 141 -13.12 -14.08 -13.51
CA THR A 141 -13.32 -12.64 -13.68
C THR A 141 -14.02 -12.06 -12.45
N ASN A 142 -15.16 -12.63 -12.06
CA ASN A 142 -15.88 -12.32 -10.82
C ASN A 142 -16.01 -13.59 -9.97
N GLY A 143 -15.44 -13.60 -8.77
CA GLY A 143 -15.32 -14.83 -7.99
C GLY A 143 -15.60 -14.68 -6.50
N ILE A 144 -16.23 -15.70 -5.91
CA ILE A 144 -16.27 -15.92 -4.46
C ILE A 144 -15.48 -17.20 -4.18
N ASN A 145 -14.33 -17.11 -3.50
CA ASN A 145 -13.49 -18.29 -3.28
C ASN A 145 -12.92 -18.41 -1.86
N THR A 146 -12.48 -19.62 -1.49
CA THR A 146 -11.57 -19.75 -0.35
C THR A 146 -10.19 -19.23 -0.74
N ASN A 147 -9.61 -19.77 -1.82
CA ASN A 147 -8.37 -19.29 -2.44
C ASN A 147 -8.66 -18.86 -3.88
N GLY A 148 -8.41 -17.59 -4.22
CA GLY A 148 -8.84 -17.02 -5.50
C GLY A 148 -7.80 -16.15 -6.20
N ILE A 149 -7.80 -16.19 -7.53
CA ILE A 149 -7.17 -15.18 -8.38
C ILE A 149 -8.26 -14.57 -9.25
N ASN A 150 -8.60 -13.29 -9.05
CA ASN A 150 -9.71 -12.69 -9.79
C ASN A 150 -9.45 -11.27 -10.31
N THR A 151 -10.30 -10.82 -11.24
CA THR A 151 -10.41 -9.38 -11.49
C THR A 151 -11.18 -8.71 -10.36
N ASN A 152 -12.37 -9.22 -10.03
CA ASN A 152 -13.17 -8.78 -8.88
C ASN A 152 -13.46 -9.98 -7.97
N GLY A 153 -12.90 -10.00 -6.76
CA GLY A 153 -12.90 -11.16 -5.89
C GLY A 153 -13.44 -10.90 -4.49
N ILE A 154 -14.13 -11.88 -3.91
CA ILE A 154 -14.39 -11.98 -2.47
C ILE A 154 -13.77 -13.28 -1.98
N ASN A 155 -12.66 -13.21 -1.24
CA ASN A 155 -11.90 -14.41 -0.88
C ASN A 155 -11.48 -14.48 0.59
N THR A 156 -11.16 -15.69 1.05
CA THR A 156 -10.36 -15.82 2.29
C THR A 156 -8.91 -15.43 2.00
N ASN A 157 -8.28 -16.06 1.00
CA ASN A 157 -6.96 -15.72 0.48
C ASN A 157 -7.07 -15.35 -1.00
N GLY A 158 -6.73 -14.11 -1.38
CA GLY A 158 -6.98 -13.60 -2.73
C GLY A 158 -5.82 -12.85 -3.36
N ILE A 159 -5.67 -12.98 -4.67
CA ILE A 159 -4.86 -12.09 -5.51
C ILE A 159 -5.79 -11.46 -6.55
N ASP A 160 -6.17 -10.20 -6.36
CA ASP A 160 -7.21 -9.58 -7.17
C ASP A 160 -6.83 -8.22 -7.75
N THR A 161 -7.49 -7.80 -8.83
CA THR A 161 -7.42 -6.38 -9.22
C THR A 161 -8.23 -5.52 -8.26
N ASN A 162 -9.49 -5.90 -8.01
CA ASN A 162 -10.40 -5.28 -7.04
C ASN A 162 -10.93 -6.35 -6.06
N GLY A 163 -10.29 -6.51 -4.90
CA GLY A 163 -10.55 -7.62 -3.99
C GLY A 163 -11.11 -7.22 -2.63
N ILE A 164 -11.99 -8.05 -2.06
CA ILE A 164 -12.37 -8.03 -0.63
C ILE A 164 -11.90 -9.33 0.00
N ASN A 165 -10.80 -9.29 0.75
CA ASN A 165 -10.15 -10.50 1.25
C ASN A 165 -9.90 -10.50 2.75
N THR A 166 -9.79 -11.69 3.36
CA THR A 166 -9.21 -11.78 4.71
C THR A 166 -7.70 -11.53 4.62
N ASN A 167 -7.01 -12.29 3.75
CA ASN A 167 -5.61 -12.09 3.39
C ASN A 167 -5.50 -11.82 1.88
N GLY A 168 -5.04 -10.64 1.48
CA GLY A 168 -5.11 -10.22 0.06
C GLY A 168 -3.87 -9.54 -0.49
N ILE A 169 -3.61 -9.75 -1.78
CA ILE A 169 -2.68 -8.93 -2.58
C ILE A 169 -3.46 -8.31 -3.73
N ASN A 170 -3.74 -7.00 -3.68
CA ASN A 170 -4.61 -6.38 -4.67
C ASN A 170 -4.06 -5.08 -5.27
N THR A 171 -4.55 -4.69 -6.45
CA THR A 171 -4.31 -3.32 -6.94
C THR A 171 -5.16 -2.33 -6.13
N ASN A 172 -6.47 -2.57 -6.07
CA ASN A 172 -7.42 -1.87 -5.22
C ASN A 172 -8.09 -2.89 -4.29
N GLY A 173 -7.97 -2.75 -2.97
CA GLY A 173 -8.44 -3.82 -2.07
C GLY A 173 -9.00 -3.36 -0.75
N ILE A 174 -9.89 -4.17 -0.18
CA ILE A 174 -10.31 -4.10 1.21
C ILE A 174 -9.91 -5.41 1.88
N ASN A 175 -8.95 -5.37 2.81
CA ASN A 175 -8.49 -6.59 3.48
C ASN A 175 -8.45 -6.49 5.01
N THR A 176 -8.47 -7.64 5.67
CA THR A 176 -8.04 -7.68 7.09
C THR A 176 -6.53 -7.56 7.17
N ASN A 177 -5.80 -8.46 6.48
CA ASN A 177 -4.36 -8.39 6.28
C ASN A 177 -4.08 -8.27 4.78
N GLY A 178 -3.33 -7.27 4.32
CA GLY A 178 -3.08 -7.20 2.87
C GLY A 178 -1.97 -6.30 2.40
N ILE A 179 -1.61 -6.52 1.13
CA ILE A 179 -0.65 -5.73 0.38
C ILE A 179 -1.40 -5.13 -0.81
N ASN A 180 -1.53 -3.80 -0.88
CA ASN A 180 -2.19 -3.18 -2.02
C ASN A 180 -1.43 -1.99 -2.62
N THR A 181 -1.72 -1.65 -3.87
CA THR A 181 -1.30 -0.34 -4.39
C THR A 181 -2.14 0.75 -3.73
N ASN A 182 -3.46 0.65 -3.86
CA ASN A 182 -4.43 1.48 -3.14
C ASN A 182 -5.35 0.55 -2.34
N GLY A 183 -5.61 0.83 -1.08
CA GLY A 183 -6.50 -0.09 -0.34
C GLY A 183 -6.80 0.32 1.08
N ILE A 184 -7.75 -0.39 1.66
CA ILE A 184 -8.19 -0.22 3.03
C ILE A 184 -7.89 -1.52 3.76
N ASN A 185 -7.01 -1.49 4.77
CA ASN A 185 -6.74 -2.68 5.56
C ASN A 185 -6.89 -2.47 7.07
N THR A 186 -7.09 -3.55 7.82
CA THR A 186 -6.85 -3.51 9.27
C THR A 186 -5.34 -3.50 9.53
N ASN A 187 -4.62 -4.50 9.00
CA ASN A 187 -3.18 -4.58 8.98
C ASN A 187 -2.69 -4.62 7.53
N GLY A 188 -1.81 -3.72 7.10
CA GLY A 188 -1.37 -3.83 5.71
C GLY A 188 -0.19 -2.97 5.28
N ILE A 189 0.25 -3.25 4.06
CA ILE A 189 1.32 -2.53 3.37
C ILE A 189 0.70 -1.94 2.11
N ASN A 190 0.71 -0.62 1.95
CA ASN A 190 0.22 -0.02 0.71
C ASN A 190 1.10 1.11 0.15
N THR A 191 0.95 1.40 -1.14
CA THR A 191 1.50 2.65 -1.68
C THR A 191 0.66 3.84 -1.20
N ASN A 192 -0.66 3.83 -1.49
CA ASN A 192 -1.61 4.88 -1.09
C ASN A 192 -2.85 4.26 -0.43
N GLY A 193 -2.75 3.88 0.85
CA GLY A 193 -3.84 3.18 1.53
C GLY A 193 -4.27 3.78 2.86
N ILE A 194 -5.38 3.28 3.38
CA ILE A 194 -5.91 3.60 4.70
C ILE A 194 -5.78 2.35 5.57
N ASN A 195 -5.04 2.39 6.67
CA ASN A 195 -4.98 1.25 7.58
C ASN A 195 -5.30 1.60 9.04
N THR A 196 -5.70 0.60 9.82
CA THR A 196 -5.63 0.74 11.28
C THR A 196 -4.18 0.66 11.73
N ASN A 197 -3.51 -0.45 11.41
CA ASN A 197 -2.07 -0.61 11.55
C ASN A 197 -1.42 -0.87 10.19
N GLY A 198 -0.35 -0.18 9.83
CA GLY A 198 0.24 -0.46 8.53
C GLY A 198 1.46 0.36 8.16
N ILE A 199 2.01 0.02 7.01
CA ILE A 199 3.18 0.67 6.42
C ILE A 199 2.74 1.23 5.07
N ASN A 200 2.80 2.55 4.88
CA ASN A 200 2.51 3.13 3.56
C ASN A 200 3.55 4.13 3.06
N THR A 201 3.56 4.35 1.75
CA THR A 201 4.29 5.48 1.17
C THR A 201 3.53 6.78 1.41
N ASN A 202 2.27 6.90 0.97
CA ASN A 202 1.46 8.13 1.07
C ASN A 202 0.07 7.88 1.71
N GLY A 203 0.00 7.01 2.72
CA GLY A 203 -1.28 6.57 3.28
C GLY A 203 -1.76 7.28 4.55
N ILE A 204 -2.89 6.84 5.08
CA ILE A 204 -3.46 7.27 6.36
C ILE A 204 -3.47 6.07 7.30
N ASN A 205 -2.88 6.17 8.49
CA ASN A 205 -3.04 5.12 9.50
C ASN A 205 -3.50 5.63 10.87
N THR A 206 -4.11 4.75 11.66
CA THR A 206 -4.26 5.01 13.10
C THR A 206 -2.90 4.82 13.81
N ASN A 207 -2.31 3.62 13.73
CA ASN A 207 -1.00 3.31 14.30
C ASN A 207 -0.11 2.69 13.21
N GLY A 208 0.66 3.51 12.49
CA GLY A 208 1.44 2.99 11.36
C GLY A 208 2.69 3.78 11.05
N ILE A 209 3.42 3.32 10.04
CA ILE A 209 4.64 3.95 9.53
C ILE A 209 4.34 4.50 8.15
N ASN A 210 4.60 5.79 7.93
CA ASN A 210 4.42 6.40 6.61
C ASN A 210 5.65 7.16 6.13
N THR A 211 5.90 7.16 4.82
CA THR A 211 6.90 8.09 4.23
C THR A 211 6.35 9.51 4.19
N ASN A 212 5.24 9.77 3.48
CA ASN A 212 4.63 11.10 3.31
C ASN A 212 3.15 11.14 3.74
N GLY A 213 2.73 10.22 4.62
CA GLY A 213 1.32 10.01 4.98
C GLY A 213 0.88 10.67 6.30
N ILE A 214 -0.34 10.37 6.73
CA ILE A 214 -0.93 10.89 7.97
C ILE A 214 -1.09 9.76 8.98
N ASN A 215 -0.72 9.98 10.24
CA ASN A 215 -0.92 9.02 11.32
C ASN A 215 -1.62 9.61 12.55
N THR A 216 -2.37 8.78 13.30
CA THR A 216 -2.90 9.16 14.61
C THR A 216 -1.85 9.02 15.71
N ASN A 217 -1.31 7.82 15.93
CA ASN A 217 -0.28 7.53 16.95
C ASN A 217 0.97 6.85 16.32
N GLY A 218 1.27 7.16 15.06
CA GLY A 218 2.24 6.41 14.25
C GLY A 218 3.65 7.01 14.23
N ILE A 219 4.40 6.69 13.18
CA ILE A 219 5.71 7.28 12.85
C ILE A 219 5.64 7.76 11.41
N ASN A 220 6.16 8.94 11.11
CA ASN A 220 6.32 9.38 9.74
C ASN A 220 7.71 9.95 9.48
N THR A 221 8.17 9.83 8.23
CA THR A 221 9.41 10.45 7.78
C THR A 221 9.16 11.92 7.39
N ASN A 222 8.26 12.17 6.43
CA ASN A 222 7.88 13.50 5.94
C ASN A 222 6.38 13.80 6.11
N GLY A 223 5.69 13.00 6.93
CA GLY A 223 4.24 13.05 7.07
C GLY A 223 3.74 13.88 8.25
N ILE A 224 2.43 13.80 8.52
CA ILE A 224 1.77 14.47 9.67
C ILE A 224 1.39 13.43 10.73
N ASN A 225 1.61 13.74 12.00
CA ASN A 225 1.20 12.89 13.12
C ASN A 225 0.37 13.70 14.11
N THR A 226 -0.81 13.21 14.50
CA THR A 226 -1.67 13.95 15.43
C THR A 226 -1.30 13.73 16.89
N ASN A 227 -0.81 12.54 17.28
CA ASN A 227 -0.39 12.22 18.66
C ASN A 227 0.97 11.49 18.77
N GLY A 228 1.67 11.22 17.67
CA GLY A 228 2.96 10.52 17.67
C GLY A 228 4.13 11.36 17.13
N ILE A 229 5.31 10.76 17.07
CA ILE A 229 6.58 11.44 16.72
C ILE A 229 6.71 11.54 15.19
N ASN A 230 6.97 12.74 14.68
CA ASN A 230 7.59 12.93 13.38
C ASN A 230 9.11 12.79 13.56
N THR A 231 9.76 11.88 12.82
CA THR A 231 11.20 11.62 13.02
C THR A 231 12.10 12.78 12.60
N ASN A 232 11.53 13.84 12.01
CA ASN A 232 12.26 15.01 11.54
C ASN A 232 12.11 16.29 12.40
N GLY A 233 11.46 16.23 13.57
CA GLY A 233 11.19 17.39 14.42
C GLY A 233 11.73 17.27 15.84
N PHE A 234 13.04 17.44 16.01
CA PHE A 234 13.83 17.54 17.24
C PHE A 234 13.29 16.95 18.57
N ARG A 235 13.91 15.85 19.04
CA ARG A 235 13.85 15.40 20.44
C ARG A 235 15.17 15.77 21.17
N PRO A 236 15.14 16.54 22.27
CA PRO A 236 16.34 17.02 22.98
C PRO A 236 17.17 15.98 23.77
N LEU A 237 17.04 14.67 23.55
CA LEU A 237 17.70 13.68 24.43
C LEU A 237 18.31 12.45 23.73
N ASP A 238 18.38 12.41 22.39
CA ASP A 238 18.97 11.28 21.66
C ASP A 238 19.51 11.66 20.26
N ASN A 239 19.75 12.94 20.00
CA ASN A 239 20.44 13.41 18.80
C ASN A 239 21.92 13.66 19.14
N GLY A 240 22.84 13.05 18.41
CA GLY A 240 24.30 13.17 18.61
C GLY A 240 24.87 14.58 18.41
N LEU A 241 24.01 15.59 18.33
CA LEU A 241 24.29 17.00 18.10
C LEU A 241 24.21 17.86 19.40
N ALA A 242 23.59 17.35 20.49
CA ALA A 242 23.89 17.50 21.93
C ALA A 242 22.65 17.08 22.77
N PHE A 243 22.60 16.93 24.10
CA PHE A 243 22.33 18.00 25.09
C PHE A 243 22.25 17.42 26.53
N GLY A 244 23.38 17.06 27.11
CA GLY A 244 23.49 16.73 28.52
C GLY A 244 24.91 17.08 28.97
N ALA A 245 25.09 17.47 30.22
CA ALA A 245 26.36 17.90 30.83
C ALA A 245 27.43 16.79 30.92
N GLY A 246 27.68 16.08 29.82
CA GLY A 246 28.65 14.99 29.68
C GLY A 246 29.64 15.31 28.57
N THR A 247 30.91 15.26 28.91
CA THR A 247 32.10 15.76 28.19
C THR A 247 32.48 15.01 26.91
N SER A 248 31.54 14.38 26.18
CA SER A 248 31.87 13.35 25.17
C SER A 248 30.98 13.44 23.91
N GLY A 249 31.23 14.41 23.03
CA GLY A 249 30.53 14.53 21.74
C GLY A 249 31.09 15.65 20.85
N ILE A 250 30.59 15.76 19.61
CA ILE A 250 31.06 16.76 18.63
C ILE A 250 30.88 18.20 19.13
N ALA A 251 29.88 18.49 19.97
CA ALA A 251 29.72 19.80 20.59
C ALA A 251 30.93 20.21 21.48
N ALA A 252 31.56 19.25 22.16
CA ALA A 252 32.72 19.48 23.02
C ALA A 252 34.07 19.33 22.29
N ALA A 253 34.12 18.49 21.24
CA ALA A 253 35.35 18.11 20.54
C ALA A 253 35.49 18.68 19.12
N GLY A 254 34.56 19.55 18.70
CA GLY A 254 34.56 20.16 17.37
C GLY A 254 33.94 19.31 16.26
N LEU A 255 33.65 19.94 15.11
CA LEU A 255 33.23 19.25 13.89
C LEU A 255 34.44 18.65 13.16
N THR A 256 35.02 17.61 13.74
CA THR A 256 36.20 16.93 13.19
C THR A 256 35.91 15.45 12.95
N GLY A 257 36.62 14.86 11.99
CA GLY A 257 36.55 13.41 11.76
C GLY A 257 36.88 12.59 13.02
N SER A 258 37.82 13.07 13.85
CA SER A 258 38.16 12.45 15.14
C SER A 258 37.04 12.53 16.17
N ALA A 259 36.32 13.65 16.24
CA ALA A 259 35.18 13.78 17.14
C ALA A 259 33.99 12.91 16.70
N MET A 260 33.79 12.74 15.40
CA MET A 260 32.77 11.84 14.85
C MET A 260 33.15 10.36 14.92
N ALA A 261 34.44 10.02 15.09
CA ALA A 261 34.89 8.67 15.38
C ALA A 261 34.56 8.21 16.81
N ALA A 262 34.06 9.11 17.67
CA ALA A 262 33.65 8.76 19.02
C ALA A 262 32.48 7.76 19.00
N PRO A 263 32.48 6.74 19.89
CA PRO A 263 31.41 5.74 19.95
C PRO A 263 30.00 6.33 20.11
N ALA A 264 29.87 7.47 20.81
CA ALA A 264 28.60 8.16 20.99
C ALA A 264 28.02 8.70 19.67
N PHE A 265 28.88 9.24 18.79
CA PHE A 265 28.46 9.73 17.48
C PHE A 265 28.08 8.57 16.57
N ALA A 266 28.90 7.51 16.52
CA ALA A 266 28.59 6.30 15.74
C ALA A 266 27.29 5.65 16.21
N ALA A 267 27.08 5.51 17.52
CA ALA A 267 25.86 4.95 18.09
C ALA A 267 24.62 5.79 17.78
N TRP A 268 24.75 7.13 17.67
CA TRP A 268 23.67 7.98 17.18
C TRP A 268 23.43 7.78 15.69
N PHE A 269 24.51 7.81 14.90
CA PHE A 269 24.45 7.71 13.44
C PHE A 269 23.84 6.37 12.99
N ASP A 270 24.11 5.28 13.70
CA ASP A 270 23.60 3.93 13.42
C ASP A 270 22.11 3.75 13.75
N ARG A 271 21.50 4.65 14.54
CA ARG A 271 20.04 4.55 14.80
C ARG A 271 19.24 4.76 13.52
N ASP A 272 19.69 5.68 12.68
CA ASP A 272 19.17 5.93 11.33
C ASP A 272 20.23 6.70 10.52
N ALA A 273 20.98 5.98 9.69
CA ALA A 273 22.06 6.55 8.90
C ALA A 273 21.55 7.53 7.82
N GLY A 274 20.32 7.36 7.33
CA GLY A 274 19.73 8.25 6.34
C GLY A 274 19.31 9.59 6.95
N TYR A 275 18.66 9.53 8.11
CA TYR A 275 18.36 10.72 8.91
C TYR A 275 19.62 11.43 9.36
N SER A 276 20.59 10.69 9.89
CA SER A 276 21.84 11.27 10.40
C SER A 276 22.66 11.92 9.29
N ASP A 277 22.72 11.31 8.11
CA ASP A 277 23.32 11.92 6.90
C ASP A 277 22.62 13.24 6.51
N MET A 278 21.27 13.25 6.50
CA MET A 278 20.50 14.47 6.21
C MET A 278 20.76 15.57 7.24
N VAL A 279 20.72 15.26 8.53
CA VAL A 279 20.95 16.26 9.58
C VAL A 279 22.38 16.81 9.47
N MET A 280 23.37 15.94 9.24
CA MET A 280 24.75 16.38 9.07
C MET A 280 24.97 17.24 7.83
N LYS A 281 24.18 17.07 6.75
CA LYS A 281 24.18 18.01 5.61
C LYS A 281 23.83 19.43 6.06
N TYR A 282 22.73 19.60 6.79
CA TYR A 282 22.29 20.93 7.24
C TYR A 282 23.20 21.50 8.32
N VAL A 283 23.67 20.68 9.26
CA VAL A 283 24.66 21.10 10.27
C VAL A 283 25.93 21.58 9.58
N ALA A 284 26.43 20.85 8.58
CA ALA A 284 27.62 21.24 7.85
C ALA A 284 27.40 22.52 7.03
N GLN A 285 26.28 22.63 6.31
CA GLN A 285 25.92 23.83 5.56
C GLN A 285 25.89 25.09 6.46
N CYS A 286 25.29 24.98 7.64
CA CYS A 286 25.23 26.08 8.62
C CYS A 286 26.59 26.38 9.26
N ALA A 287 27.32 25.36 9.73
CA ALA A 287 28.49 25.54 10.56
C ALA A 287 29.78 25.81 9.77
N LEU A 288 29.99 25.11 8.65
CA LEU A 288 31.23 25.19 7.86
C LEU A 288 31.14 26.32 6.81
N PRO A 289 32.25 27.04 6.56
CA PRO A 289 32.30 28.04 5.50
C PRO A 289 32.22 27.40 4.11
N ALA A 290 31.79 28.19 3.11
CA ALA A 290 31.78 27.77 1.72
C ALA A 290 33.14 27.19 1.27
N GLY A 291 33.10 26.06 0.57
CA GLY A 291 34.29 25.34 0.09
C GLY A 291 34.93 24.40 1.12
N ALA A 292 34.55 24.46 2.40
CA ALA A 292 34.95 23.44 3.37
C ALA A 292 34.07 22.18 3.25
N THR A 293 34.61 21.03 3.63
CA THR A 293 33.89 19.75 3.61
C THR A 293 34.20 18.95 4.88
N LEU A 294 33.15 18.41 5.49
CA LEU A 294 33.24 17.50 6.62
C LEU A 294 33.04 16.07 6.10
N SER A 295 33.99 15.18 6.41
CA SER A 295 33.97 13.80 5.94
C SER A 295 33.84 12.82 7.10
N TYR A 296 33.06 11.76 6.90
CA TYR A 296 32.85 10.69 7.87
C TYR A 296 32.88 9.34 7.17
N ALA A 297 33.65 8.38 7.69
CA ALA A 297 33.69 7.02 7.18
C ALA A 297 33.16 6.07 8.25
N HIS A 298 32.11 5.32 7.92
CA HIS A 298 31.43 4.44 8.88
C HIS A 298 30.77 3.26 8.19
N ALA A 299 30.89 2.07 8.80
CA ALA A 299 30.35 0.82 8.28
C ALA A 299 30.68 0.54 6.79
N GLY A 300 31.89 0.91 6.34
CA GLY A 300 32.34 0.73 4.95
C GLY A 300 31.76 1.73 3.94
N LYS A 301 31.04 2.77 4.39
CA LYS A 301 30.54 3.88 3.57
C LYS A 301 31.28 5.18 3.91
N SER A 302 31.39 6.05 2.93
CA SER A 302 31.95 7.40 3.08
C SER A 302 30.87 8.45 2.86
N TYR A 303 30.75 9.37 3.79
CA TYR A 303 29.86 10.52 3.78
C TYR A 303 30.69 11.80 3.67
N ALA A 304 30.19 12.77 2.92
CA ALA A 304 30.82 14.08 2.75
C ALA A 304 29.75 15.18 2.74
N TRP A 305 29.94 16.20 3.57
CA TRP A 305 28.99 17.28 3.77
C TRP A 305 29.68 18.63 3.58
N SER A 306 29.17 19.44 2.64
CA SER A 306 29.76 20.72 2.27
C SER A 306 29.26 21.87 3.13
N GLY A 307 30.15 22.79 3.45
CA GLY A 307 29.84 24.06 4.12
C GLY A 307 29.29 25.12 3.18
N VAL A 308 28.55 26.07 3.75
CA VAL A 308 27.99 27.22 3.04
C VAL A 308 28.18 28.50 3.87
N PHE A 309 27.59 28.57 5.06
CA PHE A 309 27.42 29.82 5.79
C PHE A 309 28.57 30.16 6.76
N GLY A 310 29.27 29.16 7.29
CA GLY A 310 30.40 29.40 8.21
C GLY A 310 30.01 29.99 9.56
N LEU A 311 28.80 29.69 10.07
CA LEU A 311 28.27 30.29 11.31
C LEU A 311 28.94 29.77 12.60
N ALA A 312 29.80 28.76 12.51
CA ALA A 312 30.49 28.19 13.65
C ALA A 312 32.01 28.04 13.40
N PRO A 313 32.76 29.15 13.26
CA PRO A 313 34.18 29.14 12.94
C PRO A 313 35.02 28.44 14.00
N ARG A 314 34.69 28.54 15.30
CA ARG A 314 35.44 27.83 16.34
C ARG A 314 35.09 26.35 16.36
N TRP A 315 33.82 26.02 16.18
CA TRP A 315 33.38 24.62 16.14
C TRP A 315 33.97 23.86 14.95
N SER A 316 33.95 24.48 13.77
CA SER A 316 34.56 23.95 12.55
C SER A 316 36.09 23.87 12.62
N ALA A 317 36.74 24.74 13.41
CA ALA A 317 38.16 24.65 13.71
C ALA A 317 38.54 23.56 14.73
N GLY A 318 37.56 22.77 15.20
CA GLY A 318 37.80 21.64 16.10
C GLY A 318 37.70 21.96 17.59
N ALA A 319 37.25 23.16 17.96
CA ALA A 319 37.03 23.53 19.36
C ALA A 319 35.59 23.22 19.82
N ALA A 320 35.37 23.25 21.14
CA ALA A 320 34.01 23.24 21.69
C ALA A 320 33.21 24.43 21.15
N ILE A 321 31.94 24.18 20.79
CA ILE A 321 31.06 25.20 20.23
C ILE A 321 30.66 26.24 21.30
N PRO A 322 31.00 27.53 21.15
CA PRO A 322 30.58 28.58 22.08
C PRO A 322 29.09 28.90 21.94
N ALA A 323 28.46 29.46 22.99
CA ALA A 323 27.03 29.79 23.01
C ALA A 323 26.55 30.62 21.80
N ALA A 324 27.34 31.61 21.35
CA ALA A 324 26.98 32.42 20.17
C ALA A 324 26.88 31.59 18.88
N GLU A 325 27.79 30.62 18.68
CA GLU A 325 27.77 29.72 17.52
C GLU A 325 26.66 28.66 17.66
N GLN A 326 26.41 28.20 18.89
CA GLN A 326 25.29 27.30 19.20
C GLN A 326 23.96 27.90 18.78
N GLU A 327 23.72 29.17 19.15
CA GLU A 327 22.50 29.90 18.82
C GLU A 327 22.32 30.05 17.31
N LEU A 328 23.38 30.48 16.61
CA LEU A 328 23.33 30.69 15.15
C LEU A 328 23.15 29.38 14.36
N VAL A 329 23.84 28.31 14.74
CA VAL A 329 23.63 26.99 14.10
C VAL A 329 22.23 26.47 14.40
N SER A 330 21.74 26.62 15.63
CA SER A 330 20.37 26.22 16.00
C SER A 330 19.34 26.97 15.16
N ALA A 331 19.51 28.29 15.03
CA ALA A 331 18.66 29.16 14.23
C ALA A 331 18.69 28.80 12.74
N CYS A 332 19.88 28.55 12.17
CA CYS A 332 20.06 28.16 10.78
C CYS A 332 19.46 26.80 10.46
N VAL A 333 19.71 25.78 11.28
CA VAL A 333 19.11 24.45 11.10
C VAL A 333 17.59 24.54 11.21
N ALA A 334 17.08 25.31 12.18
CA ALA A 334 15.64 25.55 12.30
C ALA A 334 15.06 26.27 11.07
N ALA A 335 15.77 27.26 10.53
CA ALA A 335 15.41 27.96 9.32
C ALA A 335 15.30 27.03 8.11
N HIS A 336 15.93 25.85 8.10
CA HIS A 336 15.78 24.84 7.05
C HIS A 336 14.63 23.84 7.28
N THR A 337 13.93 23.93 8.42
CA THR A 337 12.78 23.04 8.74
C THR A 337 11.64 23.29 7.75
N ASN A 338 11.03 22.21 7.28
CA ASN A 338 9.94 22.28 6.31
C ASN A 338 8.85 21.26 6.63
N ALA A 339 7.71 21.76 7.13
CA ALA A 339 6.55 20.95 7.51
C ALA A 339 5.86 20.27 6.32
N PHE A 340 6.03 20.79 5.10
CA PHE A 340 5.34 20.31 3.90
C PHE A 340 6.25 19.52 2.96
N GLY A 341 7.53 19.33 3.31
CA GLY A 341 8.49 18.54 2.52
C GLY A 341 8.77 19.08 1.11
N LYS A 342 8.49 20.37 0.86
CA LYS A 342 8.73 21.00 -0.45
C LYS A 342 10.19 21.43 -0.59
N HIS A 343 10.81 21.18 -1.74
CA HIS A 343 12.13 21.74 -2.00
C HIS A 343 12.00 23.23 -2.33
N VAL A 344 12.36 24.08 -1.37
CA VAL A 344 12.27 25.55 -1.48
C VAL A 344 13.68 26.12 -1.31
N GLN A 345 14.12 26.93 -2.27
CA GLN A 345 15.39 27.64 -2.17
C GLN A 345 15.20 28.87 -1.28
N ILE A 346 16.01 28.96 -0.23
CA ILE A 346 15.91 30.04 0.76
C ILE A 346 17.19 30.86 0.79
N SER A 347 17.05 32.16 1.04
CA SER A 347 18.16 33.04 1.39
C SER A 347 18.19 33.20 2.90
N VAL A 348 19.27 32.77 3.54
CA VAL A 348 19.47 32.89 5.00
C VAL A 348 20.36 34.09 5.26
N ARG A 349 19.84 35.08 5.99
CA ARG A 349 20.51 36.36 6.26
C ARG A 349 20.55 36.66 7.74
N GLY A 350 21.46 37.54 8.14
CA GLY A 350 21.66 37.94 9.53
C GLY A 350 23.12 38.25 9.80
N TYR A 351 23.56 37.98 11.02
CA TYR A 351 24.91 38.28 11.47
C TYR A 351 25.66 37.03 11.91
N ASP A 352 26.94 36.97 11.59
CA ASP A 352 27.86 35.93 12.05
C ASP A 352 28.21 36.11 13.55
N PRO A 353 28.98 35.20 14.16
CA PRO A 353 29.36 35.31 15.57
C PRO A 353 30.15 36.60 15.91
N SER A 354 30.88 37.16 14.95
CA SER A 354 31.63 38.42 15.12
C SER A 354 30.74 39.67 15.04
N GLY A 355 29.51 39.52 14.56
CA GLY A 355 28.57 40.62 14.30
C GLY A 355 28.69 41.21 12.90
N ALA A 356 29.48 40.60 12.01
CA ALA A 356 29.50 40.96 10.59
C ALA A 356 28.27 40.36 9.90
N ALA A 357 27.75 41.03 8.87
CA ALA A 357 26.64 40.46 8.09
C ALA A 357 27.08 39.18 7.38
N ILE A 358 26.21 38.16 7.39
CA ILE A 358 26.40 36.95 6.59
C ILE A 358 26.51 37.40 5.12
N PRO A 359 27.51 36.93 4.35
CA PRO A 359 27.68 37.36 2.96
C PRO A 359 26.47 36.99 2.09
N VAL A 360 25.94 37.97 1.36
CA VAL A 360 24.82 37.82 0.41
C VAL A 360 25.22 38.52 -0.89
N THR A 361 24.95 37.90 -2.04
CA THR A 361 25.26 38.54 -3.33
C THR A 361 24.21 39.58 -3.73
N ALA A 362 24.54 40.44 -4.69
CA ALA A 362 23.58 41.40 -5.24
C ALA A 362 22.41 40.67 -5.92
N GLU A 363 22.69 39.56 -6.61
CA GLU A 363 21.70 38.71 -7.26
C GLU A 363 20.77 38.05 -6.23
N GLU A 364 21.33 37.56 -5.12
CA GLU A 364 20.54 36.96 -4.04
C GLU A 364 19.64 38.01 -3.36
N THR A 365 20.16 39.20 -3.12
CA THR A 365 19.39 40.32 -2.55
C THR A 365 18.24 40.74 -3.47
N ALA A 366 18.45 40.72 -4.79
CA ALA A 366 17.43 41.03 -5.78
C ALA A 366 16.40 39.91 -5.97
N GLY A 367 16.82 38.64 -5.88
CA GLY A 367 15.98 37.47 -6.15
C GLY A 367 15.11 37.03 -4.96
N TRP A 368 15.62 37.20 -3.72
CA TRP A 368 14.96 36.76 -2.48
C TRP A 368 14.58 37.99 -1.65
N ARG A 369 13.43 38.60 -1.97
CA ARG A 369 12.99 39.87 -1.39
C ARG A 369 11.91 39.75 -0.33
N PHE A 370 11.26 38.59 -0.19
CA PHE A 370 10.14 38.41 0.73
C PHE A 370 10.63 37.82 2.03
N SER A 371 10.52 38.57 3.13
CA SER A 371 10.88 38.03 4.44
C SER A 371 9.80 37.07 4.92
N GLU A 372 10.22 35.85 5.25
CA GLU A 372 9.33 34.79 5.72
C GLU A 372 9.19 34.85 7.25
N ALA A 373 10.29 34.61 7.96
CA ALA A 373 10.35 34.64 9.41
C ALA A 373 11.79 34.73 9.91
N THR A 374 11.90 35.01 11.20
CA THR A 374 13.15 35.07 11.96
C THR A 374 13.20 33.89 12.92
N TYR A 375 14.25 33.08 12.81
CA TYR A 375 14.48 31.86 13.59
C TYR A 375 15.57 32.13 14.62
N PHE A 376 15.39 31.65 15.85
CA PHE A 376 16.33 31.90 16.96
C PHE A 376 16.14 30.91 18.10
N GLY A 377 17.14 30.78 18.97
CA GLY A 377 17.07 29.91 20.15
C GLY A 377 18.37 29.15 20.34
N ASN A 378 18.36 28.18 21.24
CA ASN A 378 19.52 27.32 21.46
C ASN A 378 19.09 25.88 21.70
N LEU A 379 19.49 24.99 20.79
CA LEU A 379 19.32 23.57 20.98
C LEU A 379 20.28 23.04 22.05
N PHE A 380 21.49 23.62 22.13
CA PHE A 380 22.64 23.18 22.92
C PHE A 380 22.47 23.17 24.43
N ASP A 381 21.54 23.96 24.95
CA ASP A 381 21.31 24.10 26.39
C ASP A 381 19.86 23.80 26.80
N GLY A 382 19.05 23.28 25.89
CA GLY A 382 17.64 22.96 26.17
C GLY A 382 16.72 24.17 26.27
N SER A 383 17.18 25.38 25.92
CA SER A 383 16.32 26.58 25.90
C SER A 383 15.28 26.56 24.78
N GLY A 384 15.39 25.63 23.84
CA GLY A 384 14.45 25.46 22.74
C GLY A 384 14.75 26.37 21.56
N VAL A 385 13.95 26.24 20.52
CA VAL A 385 14.06 27.03 19.29
C VAL A 385 12.72 27.65 18.95
N TYR A 386 12.77 28.84 18.40
CA TYR A 386 11.65 29.73 18.22
C TYR A 386 11.63 30.29 16.80
N VAL A 387 10.44 30.65 16.36
CA VAL A 387 10.20 31.33 15.09
C VAL A 387 9.30 32.53 15.33
N ALA A 388 9.71 33.70 14.85
CA ALA A 388 8.94 34.93 14.88
C ALA A 388 8.65 35.40 13.45
N LEU A 389 7.39 35.74 13.17
CA LEU A 389 6.90 36.01 11.83
C LEU A 389 7.26 37.42 11.36
N SER A 390 7.67 37.57 10.11
CA SER A 390 7.94 38.87 9.50
C SER A 390 6.60 39.50 9.07
N ALA A 391 6.08 40.46 9.85
CA ALA A 391 4.74 41.02 9.68
C ALA A 391 4.49 41.79 8.35
N GLU A 392 5.47 41.91 7.46
CA GLU A 392 5.45 42.91 6.37
C GLU A 392 5.17 42.41 4.94
N SER A 393 5.06 41.10 4.63
CA SER A 393 4.93 40.74 3.20
C SER A 393 4.12 39.51 2.79
N LEU A 394 3.45 38.84 3.72
CA LEU A 394 2.59 37.70 3.41
C LEU A 394 1.22 37.97 4.05
N ASP A 395 0.15 38.03 3.26
CA ASP A 395 -1.22 38.09 3.78
C ASP A 395 -1.40 36.98 4.84
N PRO A 396 -2.07 37.22 5.97
CA PRO A 396 -2.37 36.21 7.01
C PRO A 396 -2.90 34.87 6.49
N ARG A 397 -3.44 34.84 5.27
CA ARG A 397 -3.97 33.66 4.55
C ARG A 397 -2.92 32.96 3.66
N VAL A 398 -1.70 33.49 3.57
CA VAL A 398 -0.61 33.00 2.71
C VAL A 398 0.30 32.09 3.53
N SER A 399 0.09 30.80 3.34
CA SER A 399 0.98 29.76 3.84
C SER A 399 2.33 29.90 3.16
N THR A 400 3.40 30.10 3.93
CA THR A 400 4.73 29.79 3.39
C THR A 400 4.72 28.31 2.97
N PRO A 401 5.31 27.93 1.84
CA PRO A 401 5.33 26.53 1.38
C PRO A 401 6.13 25.60 2.30
N ARG A 402 6.59 26.09 3.46
CA ARG A 402 7.38 25.39 4.47
C ARG A 402 6.66 25.25 5.82
N GLY A 403 5.52 25.91 6.01
CA GLY A 403 4.52 25.67 7.07
C GLY A 403 4.91 26.01 8.52
N CYS A 404 6.20 26.17 8.81
CA CYS A 404 6.70 26.50 10.15
C CYS A 404 6.78 28.00 10.45
N ALA A 405 6.54 28.84 9.46
CA ALA A 405 6.56 30.29 9.54
C ALA A 405 5.21 30.90 9.10
N ALA A 406 4.09 30.29 9.51
CA ALA A 406 2.75 30.78 9.23
C ALA A 406 2.00 31.15 10.53
N GLU A 407 1.12 32.15 10.46
CA GLU A 407 0.33 32.65 11.61
C GLU A 407 -0.52 31.56 12.27
N HIS A 408 -0.98 30.61 11.45
CA HIS A 408 -1.68 29.39 11.86
C HIS A 408 -0.88 28.15 11.46
N GLY A 409 0.43 28.15 11.72
CA GLY A 409 1.33 27.03 11.43
C GLY A 409 0.70 25.69 11.83
N VAL A 410 1.01 24.63 11.07
CA VAL A 410 0.33 23.33 11.26
C VAL A 410 0.63 22.81 12.67
N PRO A 411 -0.38 22.71 13.58
CA PRO A 411 -0.13 22.30 14.96
C PRO A 411 0.55 20.94 15.01
N GLY A 412 1.70 20.87 15.68
CA GLY A 412 2.48 19.62 15.84
C GLY A 412 3.47 19.29 14.72
N SER A 413 3.48 19.99 13.58
CA SER A 413 4.35 19.65 12.43
C SER A 413 5.74 20.29 12.44
N CYS A 414 5.97 21.27 13.31
CA CYS A 414 7.24 22.00 13.42
C CYS A 414 7.92 21.78 14.78
N GLY A 415 7.44 20.82 15.57
CA GLY A 415 7.98 20.53 16.90
C GLY A 415 9.48 20.25 16.84
N PRO A 416 10.26 20.70 17.85
CA PRO A 416 9.90 21.46 19.03
C PRO A 416 10.04 22.98 18.80
N MET A 417 10.03 23.46 17.56
CA MET A 417 10.07 24.89 17.28
C MET A 417 8.77 25.55 17.75
N VAL A 418 8.90 26.60 18.55
CA VAL A 418 7.76 27.30 19.16
C VAL A 418 7.57 28.66 18.48
N GLN A 419 6.35 28.94 18.03
CA GLN A 419 6.02 30.24 17.46
C GLN A 419 6.01 31.31 18.55
N ALA A 420 6.80 32.36 18.35
CA ALA A 420 7.04 33.44 19.32
C ALA A 420 6.26 34.74 19.02
N GLY A 421 5.34 34.72 18.05
CA GLY A 421 4.58 35.90 17.60
C GLY A 421 5.28 36.61 16.43
N LEU A 422 5.12 37.94 16.35
CA LEU A 422 5.73 38.76 15.30
C LEU A 422 7.18 39.13 15.64
N ALA A 423 8.04 39.17 14.63
CA ALA A 423 9.42 39.59 14.78
C ALA A 423 9.53 41.05 15.26
N ALA A 424 8.60 41.92 14.85
CA ALA A 424 8.54 43.32 15.30
C ALA A 424 8.41 43.47 16.84
N ASP A 425 7.78 42.49 17.51
CA ASP A 425 7.58 42.51 18.96
C ASP A 425 8.71 41.82 19.74
N ARG A 426 9.50 40.98 19.03
CA ARG A 426 10.47 40.07 19.65
C ARG A 426 11.90 40.38 19.32
N CYS A 427 12.16 41.10 18.23
CA CYS A 427 13.47 41.24 17.63
C CYS A 427 13.86 42.71 17.47
N THR A 428 15.15 42.98 17.64
CA THR A 428 15.74 44.30 17.41
C THR A 428 16.33 44.37 16.01
N ALA A 429 16.07 45.46 15.29
CA ALA A 429 16.62 45.69 13.96
C ALA A 429 18.16 45.65 13.94
N GLY A 430 18.69 45.11 12.85
CA GLY A 430 20.10 45.09 12.52
C GLY A 430 20.60 46.42 11.95
N ALA A 431 21.92 46.56 11.87
CA ALA A 431 22.58 47.71 11.28
C ALA A 431 22.31 47.88 9.77
N ASP A 432 21.87 46.82 9.09
CA ASP A 432 21.49 46.86 7.67
C ASP A 432 20.06 47.38 7.44
N GLY A 433 19.28 47.56 8.51
CA GLY A 433 17.88 47.96 8.46
C GLY A 433 16.94 46.92 7.85
N VAL A 434 17.42 45.71 7.55
CA VAL A 434 16.68 44.64 6.86
C VAL A 434 16.61 43.38 7.71
N THR A 435 17.71 43.02 8.38
CA THR A 435 17.78 41.83 9.23
C THR A 435 17.64 42.18 10.70
N HIS A 436 17.52 41.17 11.57
CA HIS A 436 17.45 41.34 13.02
C HIS A 436 18.80 41.04 13.67
N ALA A 437 19.22 41.87 14.63
CA ALA A 437 20.46 41.67 15.39
C ALA A 437 20.27 40.73 16.60
N SER A 438 19.09 40.73 17.21
CA SER A 438 18.77 39.91 18.38
C SER A 438 17.27 39.67 18.47
N CYS A 439 16.86 38.50 18.99
CA CYS A 439 15.47 38.19 19.32
C CYS A 439 15.37 37.67 20.75
N SER A 440 14.31 38.02 21.47
CA SER A 440 14.14 37.66 22.88
C SER A 440 12.84 36.94 23.16
N VAL A 441 12.93 35.85 23.95
CA VAL A 441 11.79 35.11 24.49
C VAL A 441 12.08 34.79 25.96
N ASN A 442 11.08 34.90 26.83
CA ASN A 442 11.19 34.63 28.27
C ASN A 442 12.35 35.38 28.96
N GLY A 443 12.66 36.60 28.51
CA GLY A 443 13.73 37.43 29.08
C GLY A 443 15.14 37.03 28.67
N ARG A 444 15.32 36.03 27.79
CA ARG A 444 16.61 35.66 27.22
C ARG A 444 16.70 36.13 25.78
N ALA A 445 17.81 36.78 25.45
CA ALA A 445 18.17 37.19 24.10
C ALA A 445 18.97 36.08 23.40
N PHE A 446 18.71 35.90 22.10
CA PHE A 446 19.37 34.95 21.22
C PHE A 446 19.82 35.66 19.95
N ARG A 447 20.84 35.10 19.29
CA ARG A 447 21.24 35.48 17.93
C ARG A 447 20.33 34.83 16.88
N PRO A 448 19.63 35.61 16.04
CA PRO A 448 18.72 35.06 15.04
C PRO A 448 19.38 34.87 13.68
N VAL A 449 18.70 34.11 12.82
CA VAL A 449 18.82 34.23 11.37
C VAL A 449 17.43 34.51 10.78
N GLN A 450 17.38 35.17 9.64
CA GLN A 450 16.15 35.51 8.97
C GLN A 450 16.12 34.92 7.57
N VAL A 451 14.96 34.37 7.20
CA VAL A 451 14.77 33.74 5.89
C VAL A 451 14.05 34.67 4.94
N PHE A 452 14.56 34.72 3.72
CA PHE A 452 13.94 35.38 2.59
C PHE A 452 13.62 34.37 1.48
N LEU A 453 12.52 34.61 0.78
CA LEU A 453 11.98 33.78 -0.30
C LEU A 453 11.92 34.54 -1.63
N THR A 454 11.89 33.78 -2.72
CA THR A 454 11.66 34.35 -4.06
C THR A 454 10.19 34.68 -4.28
N THR A 455 9.90 35.47 -5.32
CA THR A 455 8.51 35.72 -5.75
C THR A 455 7.78 34.42 -6.14
N ALA A 456 8.48 33.42 -6.70
CA ALA A 456 7.88 32.17 -7.13
C ALA A 456 7.52 31.24 -5.96
N ASP A 457 8.21 31.39 -4.83
CA ASP A 457 8.02 30.59 -3.62
C ASP A 457 7.04 31.25 -2.62
N VAL A 458 6.44 32.37 -3.01
CA VAL A 458 5.39 33.06 -2.25
C VAL A 458 4.07 32.91 -3.00
N SER A 459 3.06 32.26 -2.39
CA SER A 459 1.73 32.19 -3.00
C SER A 459 0.99 33.51 -2.83
N ILE A 460 1.22 34.45 -3.75
CA ILE A 460 0.39 35.64 -3.90
C ILE A 460 -0.91 35.20 -4.58
N SER A 461 -2.00 35.06 -3.82
CA SER A 461 -3.33 35.07 -4.44
C SER A 461 -3.63 36.52 -4.85
N GLU A 462 -3.81 36.77 -6.14
CA GLU A 462 -4.61 37.92 -6.58
C GLU A 462 -6.09 37.73 -6.19
#